data_AF-A0A6B2G5G4-F1
#
_entry.id   AF-A0A6B2G5G4-F1
#
_cell.length_a   1.000
_cell.length_b   1.000
_cell.length_c   1.000
_cell.angle_alpha   90.00
_cell.angle_beta   90.00
_cell.angle_gamma   90.00
#
_symmetry.space_group_name_H-M   'P 1'
#
loop_
_entity.id
_entity.type
_entity.pdbx_description
1 polymer ?
#
loop_
_entity_poly.entity_id
_entity_poly.type
_entity_poly.pdbx_seq_one_letter_code
_entity_poly.pdbx_strand_id
1 'polypeptide(L)'
;GHEMALTTVFSGLIEKLKYDNEKLKYFHFDFHKNCSRMRFENVNILLDTIEDIRTKMGYFEVSLNENKSILKCKSIINRQLGVFRTNCIDCLDRTNVVQSMLAWRTVSAMLNDQETQIEDTSINFYKKNLEYEFKNIWANNADFLSVQYSGTPALKTDFTRYLCACSIKSWCTYH
;
A
#
# COMPACT_ATOMS: atom_id res chain seq x y z
N GLY A 1 -10.55 17.09 19.82
CA GLY A 1 -10.81 17.38 18.40
C GLY A 1 -11.69 16.29 17.83
N HIS A 2 -12.66 16.62 16.98
CA HIS A 2 -13.69 15.71 16.47
C HIS A 2 -13.15 14.39 15.88
N GLU A 3 -11.95 14.39 15.29
CA GLU A 3 -11.29 13.19 14.78
C GLU A 3 -10.96 12.15 15.85
N MET A 4 -10.52 12.58 17.03
CA MET A 4 -10.15 11.69 18.13
C MET A 4 -11.38 10.91 18.62
N ALA A 5 -12.56 11.55 18.62
CA ALA A 5 -13.81 10.91 19.01
C ALA A 5 -14.19 9.78 18.03
N LEU A 6 -14.04 9.99 16.72
CA LEU A 6 -14.33 8.96 15.71
C LEU A 6 -13.35 7.80 15.79
N THR A 7 -12.06 8.06 15.97
CA THR A 7 -11.06 7.01 16.21
C THR A 7 -11.41 6.21 17.46
N THR A 8 -11.70 6.86 18.58
CA THR A 8 -12.04 6.17 19.84
C THR A 8 -13.30 5.33 19.72
N VAL A 9 -14.33 5.84 19.03
CA VAL A 9 -15.56 5.07 18.76
C VAL A 9 -15.26 3.87 17.87
N PHE A 10 -14.49 4.04 16.80
CA PHE A 10 -14.17 2.95 15.88
C PHE A 10 -13.31 1.87 16.54
N SER A 11 -12.25 2.25 17.26
CA SER A 11 -11.44 1.31 18.05
C SER A 11 -12.28 0.59 19.09
N GLY A 12 -13.13 1.32 19.83
CA GLY A 12 -14.02 0.72 20.82
C GLY A 12 -15.07 -0.23 20.21
N LEU A 13 -15.51 0.02 18.97
CA LEU A 13 -16.39 -0.91 18.24
C LEU A 13 -15.64 -2.19 17.84
N ILE A 14 -14.42 -2.07 17.32
CA ILE A 14 -13.58 -3.23 16.97
C ILE A 14 -13.31 -4.11 18.19
N GLU A 15 -12.99 -3.50 19.34
CA GLU A 15 -12.81 -4.22 20.60
C GLU A 15 -14.11 -4.89 21.08
N LYS A 16 -15.26 -4.22 20.96
CA LYS A 16 -16.57 -4.76 21.35
C LYS A 16 -17.05 -5.90 20.45
N LEU A 17 -16.65 -5.91 19.19
CA LEU A 17 -17.02 -6.96 18.25
C LEU A 17 -16.44 -8.32 18.63
N LYS A 18 -15.47 -8.38 19.58
CA LYS A 18 -14.76 -9.60 20.01
C LYS A 18 -14.32 -10.46 18.81
N TYR A 19 -14.03 -9.79 17.70
CA TYR A 19 -13.55 -10.47 16.52
C TYR A 19 -12.16 -11.00 16.83
N ASP A 20 -11.80 -12.11 16.20
CA ASP A 20 -10.48 -12.69 16.38
C ASP A 20 -9.40 -11.64 16.06
N ASN A 21 -8.64 -11.23 17.08
CA ASN A 21 -7.58 -10.23 16.96
C ASN A 21 -6.48 -10.68 15.99
N GLU A 22 -6.42 -11.97 15.65
CA GLU A 22 -5.54 -12.47 14.59
C GLU A 22 -6.07 -12.16 13.19
N LYS A 23 -7.40 -12.07 13.01
CA LYS A 23 -8.05 -11.85 11.71
C LYS A 23 -8.31 -10.40 11.37
N LEU A 24 -8.44 -9.54 12.38
CA LEU A 24 -8.71 -8.11 12.19
C LEU A 24 -7.79 -7.30 13.10
N LYS A 25 -6.84 -6.60 12.46
CA LYS A 25 -5.92 -5.70 13.17
C LYS A 25 -6.22 -4.25 12.80
N TYR A 26 -6.39 -3.43 13.81
CA TYR A 26 -6.62 -2.00 13.65
C TYR A 26 -5.36 -1.22 13.98
N PHE A 27 -4.93 -0.36 13.06
CA PHE A 27 -3.79 0.53 13.25
C PHE A 27 -4.25 1.98 13.13
N HIS A 28 -4.04 2.74 14.20
CA HIS A 28 -4.22 4.19 14.18
C HIS A 28 -2.88 4.87 13.97
N PHE A 29 -2.77 5.65 12.90
CA PHE A 29 -1.60 6.46 12.59
C PHE A 29 -2.00 7.93 12.50
N ASP A 30 -1.44 8.77 13.39
CA ASP A 30 -1.67 10.20 13.34
C ASP A 30 -0.64 10.88 12.43
N PHE A 31 -1.04 11.10 11.18
CA PHE A 31 -0.17 11.74 10.20
C PHE A 31 0.15 13.20 10.53
N HIS A 32 -0.74 13.97 11.17
CA HIS A 32 -0.46 15.37 11.52
C HIS A 32 0.63 15.47 12.58
N LYS A 33 0.61 14.54 13.54
CA LYS A 33 1.64 14.46 14.58
C LYS A 33 2.96 13.93 14.02
N ASN A 34 2.90 12.82 13.28
CA ASN A 34 4.10 12.08 12.88
C ASN A 34 4.77 12.62 11.61
N CYS A 35 4.02 13.22 10.68
CA CYS A 35 4.57 13.70 9.41
C CYS A 35 4.48 15.23 9.28
N SER A 36 4.37 15.95 10.40
CA SER A 36 4.50 17.41 10.41
C SER A 36 5.86 17.82 9.80
N ARG A 37 5.87 18.95 9.07
CA ARG A 37 7.07 19.50 8.39
C ARG A 37 7.66 18.61 7.28
N MET A 38 6.82 17.95 6.49
CA MET A 38 7.24 17.13 5.33
C MET A 38 8.11 15.91 5.67
N ARG A 39 8.01 15.38 6.90
CA ARG A 39 8.74 14.17 7.33
C ARG A 39 8.00 12.90 6.91
N PHE A 40 7.95 12.65 5.60
CA PHE A 40 7.27 11.49 5.01
C PHE A 40 7.99 10.16 5.26
N GLU A 41 9.26 10.22 5.65
CA GLU A 41 10.02 9.09 6.18
C GLU A 41 9.28 8.42 7.35
N ASN A 42 8.47 9.16 8.10
CA ASN A 42 7.71 8.60 9.21
C ASN A 42 6.52 7.74 8.78
N VAL A 43 6.16 7.73 7.49
CA VAL A 43 5.27 6.69 6.94
C VAL A 43 6.00 5.34 6.88
N ASN A 44 7.32 5.32 6.70
CA ASN A 44 8.09 4.08 6.80
C ASN A 44 7.97 3.48 8.19
N ILE A 45 7.90 4.28 9.26
CA ILE A 45 7.65 3.77 10.63
C ILE A 45 6.35 2.95 10.67
N LEU A 46 5.27 3.46 10.05
CA LEU A 46 4.01 2.72 9.95
C LEU A 46 4.19 1.44 9.14
N LEU A 47 4.81 1.54 7.97
CA LEU A 47 5.03 0.40 7.08
C LEU A 47 5.89 -0.69 7.74
N ASP A 48 6.92 -0.30 8.48
CA ASP A 48 7.79 -1.18 9.26
C ASP A 48 7.00 -1.88 10.38
N THR A 49 6.09 -1.16 11.03
CA THR A 49 5.22 -1.73 12.07
C THR A 49 4.29 -2.82 11.52
N ILE A 50 3.86 -2.71 10.27
CA ILE A 50 2.95 -3.67 9.61
C ILE A 50 3.68 -4.67 8.69
N GLU A 51 5.01 -4.62 8.63
CA GLU A 51 5.81 -5.41 7.69
C GLU A 51 5.67 -6.92 7.92
N ASP A 52 5.68 -7.35 9.18
CA ASP A 52 5.44 -8.75 9.54
C ASP A 52 4.06 -9.24 9.12
N ILE A 53 3.06 -8.36 9.19
CA ILE A 53 1.68 -8.66 8.78
C ILE A 53 1.62 -8.77 7.26
N ARG A 54 2.24 -7.81 6.55
CA ARG A 54 2.34 -7.82 5.08
C ARG A 54 2.99 -9.11 4.59
N THR A 55 4.10 -9.50 5.20
CA THR A 55 4.83 -10.73 4.85
C THR A 55 3.98 -11.98 5.08
N LYS A 56 3.25 -12.06 6.20
CA LYS A 56 2.32 -13.18 6.47
C LYS A 56 1.12 -13.21 5.54
N MET A 57 0.59 -12.06 5.13
CA MET A 57 -0.50 -11.96 4.16
C MET A 57 -0.05 -12.42 2.77
N GLY A 58 1.24 -12.25 2.44
CA GLY A 58 1.80 -12.64 1.16
C GLY A 58 1.13 -11.95 -0.02
N TYR A 59 1.38 -12.50 -1.21
CA TYR A 59 0.79 -12.05 -2.46
C TYR A 59 0.38 -13.26 -3.29
N PHE A 60 -0.49 -13.04 -4.26
CA PHE A 60 -0.90 -14.10 -5.18
C PHE A 60 0.17 -14.34 -6.24
N GLU A 61 0.58 -15.59 -6.40
CA GLU A 61 1.62 -15.99 -7.35
C GLU A 61 1.23 -17.28 -8.06
N VAL A 62 1.44 -17.34 -9.37
CA VAL A 62 1.12 -18.50 -10.22
C VAL A 62 2.25 -18.78 -11.19
N SER A 63 2.54 -20.07 -11.41
CA SER A 63 3.40 -20.52 -12.50
C SER A 63 2.56 -20.64 -13.78
N LEU A 64 3.07 -20.14 -14.90
CA LEU A 64 2.43 -20.23 -16.21
C LEU A 64 3.08 -21.31 -17.07
N ASN A 65 2.31 -21.91 -17.97
CA ASN A 65 2.86 -22.80 -19.00
C ASN A 65 3.36 -21.98 -20.18
N GLU A 66 4.68 -21.93 -20.38
CA GLU A 66 5.33 -21.15 -21.44
C GLU A 66 5.11 -21.72 -22.85
N ASN A 67 4.82 -23.02 -22.96
CA ASN A 67 4.78 -23.73 -24.24
C ASN A 67 3.42 -23.66 -24.98
N LYS A 68 2.55 -22.71 -24.66
CA LYS A 68 1.22 -22.59 -25.29
C LYS A 68 0.97 -21.16 -25.73
N SER A 69 0.40 -21.00 -26.93
CA SER A 69 -0.08 -19.73 -27.48
C SER A 69 -1.12 -19.03 -26.59
N ILE A 70 -1.67 -19.75 -25.60
CA ILE A 70 -2.57 -19.23 -24.58
C ILE A 70 -1.88 -19.44 -23.23
N LEU A 71 -1.65 -18.34 -22.50
CA LEU A 71 -1.17 -18.37 -21.12
C LEU A 71 -2.16 -19.18 -20.26
N LYS A 72 -1.73 -20.36 -19.81
CA LYS A 72 -2.51 -21.21 -18.90
C LYS A 72 -1.76 -21.37 -17.58
N CYS A 73 -2.47 -21.14 -16.48
CA CYS A 73 -1.98 -21.44 -15.14
C CYS A 73 -1.55 -22.92 -15.06
N LYS A 74 -0.30 -23.14 -14.67
CA LYS A 74 0.29 -24.47 -14.41
C LYS A 74 0.01 -24.87 -12.98
N SER A 75 0.32 -23.99 -12.03
CA SER A 75 0.13 -24.21 -10.60
C SER A 75 0.07 -22.88 -9.85
N ILE A 76 -0.66 -22.87 -8.74
CA ILE A 76 -0.65 -21.76 -7.78
C ILE A 76 0.58 -21.93 -6.90
N ILE A 77 1.47 -20.93 -6.89
CA ILE A 77 2.69 -20.91 -6.06
C ILE A 77 2.36 -20.34 -4.69
N ASN A 78 1.67 -19.20 -4.64
CA ASN A 78 1.32 -18.52 -3.40
C ASN A 78 -0.12 -17.97 -3.45
N ARG A 79 -0.78 -17.90 -2.28
CA ARG A 79 -2.10 -17.30 -2.12
C ARG A 79 -2.00 -16.10 -1.18
N GLN A 80 -2.61 -14.99 -1.58
CA GLN A 80 -2.79 -13.85 -0.68
C GLN A 80 -3.80 -14.22 0.41
N LEU A 81 -3.40 -14.07 1.67
CA LEU A 81 -4.14 -14.46 2.87
C LEU A 81 -4.78 -13.28 3.61
N GLY A 82 -4.66 -12.05 3.09
CA GLY A 82 -5.31 -10.89 3.69
C GLY A 82 -5.12 -9.60 2.89
N VAL A 83 -5.83 -8.55 3.32
CA VAL A 83 -5.86 -7.25 2.65
C VAL A 83 -5.67 -6.09 3.63
N PHE A 84 -5.00 -5.04 3.15
CA PHE A 84 -4.93 -3.74 3.83
C PHE A 84 -6.02 -2.81 3.32
N ARG A 85 -6.87 -2.30 4.21
CA ARG A 85 -7.89 -1.29 3.91
C ARG A 85 -7.63 0.00 4.69
N THR A 86 -6.99 0.97 4.06
CA THR A 86 -7.67 2.01 3.28
C THR A 86 -8.74 2.88 3.94
N ASN A 87 -8.52 3.67 4.98
CA ASN A 87 -9.42 4.80 5.26
C ASN A 87 -8.70 6.13 5.55
N CYS A 88 -9.36 7.22 5.18
CA CYS A 88 -8.89 8.56 5.41
C CYS A 88 -10.06 9.55 5.48
N ILE A 89 -10.24 10.20 6.62
CA ILE A 89 -11.42 11.04 6.87
C ILE A 89 -11.49 12.33 6.03
N ASP A 90 -10.34 12.90 5.64
CA ASP A 90 -10.29 14.21 4.94
C ASP A 90 -9.87 14.22 3.45
N CYS A 91 -9.28 13.17 2.83
CA CYS A 91 -9.13 13.09 1.35
C CYS A 91 -8.51 11.78 0.81
N LEU A 92 -8.72 11.55 -0.50
CA LEU A 92 -8.35 10.38 -1.30
C LEU A 92 -6.86 10.31 -1.67
N ASP A 93 -6.19 11.46 -1.87
CA ASP A 93 -4.76 11.52 -2.20
C ASP A 93 -3.89 10.78 -1.18
N ARG A 94 -4.40 10.77 0.04
CA ARG A 94 -3.77 10.30 1.26
C ARG A 94 -3.76 8.79 1.24
N THR A 95 -4.92 8.17 1.09
CA THR A 95 -5.00 6.72 0.96
C THR A 95 -4.14 6.19 -0.18
N ASN A 96 -4.08 6.93 -1.31
CA ASN A 96 -3.27 6.56 -2.47
C ASN A 96 -1.77 6.48 -2.15
N VAL A 97 -1.23 7.37 -1.31
CA VAL A 97 0.19 7.36 -0.94
C VAL A 97 0.59 6.11 -0.16
N VAL A 98 -0.15 5.73 0.90
CA VAL A 98 0.25 4.51 1.63
C VAL A 98 -0.08 3.26 0.83
N GLN A 99 -1.15 3.26 0.02
CA GLN A 99 -1.41 2.16 -0.91
C GLN A 99 -0.25 1.98 -1.89
N SER A 100 0.28 3.06 -2.46
CA SER A 100 1.43 2.97 -3.38
C SER A 100 2.69 2.48 -2.67
N MET A 101 2.96 2.91 -1.44
CA MET A 101 4.12 2.43 -0.69
C MET A 101 3.99 0.95 -0.28
N LEU A 102 2.80 0.50 0.14
CA LEU A 102 2.53 -0.93 0.43
C LEU A 102 2.68 -1.80 -0.82
N ALA A 103 2.17 -1.32 -1.95
CA ALA A 103 2.33 -1.98 -3.23
C ALA A 103 3.81 -2.04 -3.64
N TRP A 104 4.58 -0.96 -3.44
CA TRP A 104 6.01 -0.94 -3.75
C TRP A 104 6.80 -1.94 -2.91
N ARG A 105 6.52 -2.05 -1.59
CA ARG A 105 7.14 -3.08 -0.74
C ARG A 105 6.83 -4.50 -1.22
N THR A 106 5.61 -4.72 -1.69
CA THR A 106 5.18 -6.02 -2.22
C THR A 106 5.87 -6.34 -3.55
N VAL A 107 5.92 -5.40 -4.49
CA VAL A 107 6.65 -5.55 -5.76
C VAL A 107 8.15 -5.74 -5.51
N SER A 108 8.74 -4.99 -4.58
CA SER A 108 10.15 -5.14 -4.21
C SER A 108 10.44 -6.52 -3.63
N ALA A 109 9.55 -7.07 -2.80
CA ALA A 109 9.66 -8.43 -2.29
C ALA A 109 9.55 -9.47 -3.42
N MET A 110 8.56 -9.33 -4.32
CA MET A 110 8.41 -10.19 -5.50
C MET A 110 9.68 -10.23 -6.35
N LEU A 111 10.33 -9.08 -6.56
CA LEU A 111 11.57 -8.99 -7.34
C LEU A 111 12.74 -9.64 -6.59
N ASN A 112 12.88 -9.37 -5.30
CA ASN A 112 13.96 -9.94 -4.49
C ASN A 112 13.87 -11.47 -4.40
N ASP A 113 12.65 -12.03 -4.30
CA ASP A 113 12.43 -13.48 -4.28
C ASP A 113 12.84 -14.15 -5.60
N GLN A 114 12.73 -13.43 -6.72
CA GLN A 114 13.18 -13.88 -8.05
C GLN A 114 14.69 -13.60 -8.30
N GLU A 115 15.25 -12.57 -7.64
CA GLU A 115 16.64 -12.12 -7.80
C GLU A 115 17.68 -12.99 -7.11
N THR A 116 17.28 -14.01 -6.34
CA THR A 116 18.20 -15.04 -5.81
C THR A 116 19.02 -15.77 -6.90
N GLN A 117 18.87 -15.41 -8.18
CA GLN A 117 19.55 -15.99 -9.34
C GLN A 117 20.42 -15.02 -10.17
N ILE A 118 20.48 -13.70 -9.87
CA ILE A 118 21.21 -12.76 -10.73
C ILE A 118 21.99 -11.74 -9.89
N GLU A 119 23.31 -11.90 -9.78
CA GLU A 119 24.23 -10.88 -9.26
C GLU A 119 24.71 -9.99 -10.41
N ASP A 120 24.02 -8.89 -10.71
CA ASP A 120 24.53 -7.93 -11.69
C ASP A 120 24.12 -6.47 -11.40
N THR A 121 25.08 -5.57 -11.56
CA THR A 121 24.96 -4.11 -11.46
C THR A 121 23.87 -3.51 -12.36
N SER A 122 23.51 -4.21 -13.44
CA SER A 122 22.41 -3.87 -14.35
C SER A 122 21.05 -3.85 -13.64
N ILE A 123 20.83 -4.71 -12.64
CA ILE A 123 19.58 -4.83 -11.87
C ILE A 123 19.25 -3.53 -11.14
N ASN A 124 20.24 -2.86 -10.55
CA ASN A 124 20.03 -1.60 -9.83
C ASN A 124 19.53 -0.48 -10.76
N PHE A 125 19.96 -0.48 -12.02
CA PHE A 125 19.45 0.46 -13.02
C PHE A 125 18.00 0.14 -13.39
N TYR A 126 17.67 -1.13 -13.63
CA TYR A 126 16.30 -1.56 -13.92
C TYR A 126 15.34 -1.30 -12.75
N LYS A 127 15.78 -1.52 -11.50
CA LYS A 127 14.99 -1.19 -10.30
C LYS A 127 14.64 0.29 -10.23
N LYS A 128 15.58 1.19 -10.54
CA LYS A 128 15.33 2.64 -10.54
C LYS A 128 14.34 3.07 -11.62
N ASN A 129 14.45 2.51 -12.82
CA ASN A 129 13.49 2.80 -13.89
C ASN A 129 12.11 2.23 -13.55
N LEU A 130 12.04 1.04 -12.97
CA LEU A 130 10.79 0.45 -12.52
C LEU A 130 10.15 1.30 -11.41
N GLU A 131 10.93 1.80 -10.46
CA GLU A 131 10.43 2.69 -9.41
C GLU A 131 9.83 3.98 -9.99
N TYR A 132 10.49 4.57 -10.99
CA TYR A 132 9.99 5.75 -11.68
C TYR A 132 8.66 5.47 -12.40
N GLU A 133 8.57 4.39 -13.18
CA GLU A 133 7.34 4.01 -13.88
C GLU A 133 6.22 3.66 -12.89
N PHE A 134 6.55 2.96 -11.81
CA PHE A 134 5.60 2.64 -10.75
C PHE A 134 5.00 3.91 -10.14
N LYS A 135 5.83 4.92 -9.84
CA LYS A 135 5.36 6.22 -9.34
C LYS A 135 4.42 6.92 -10.33
N ASN A 136 4.74 6.88 -11.63
CA ASN A 136 3.88 7.45 -12.67
C ASN A 136 2.52 6.74 -12.75
N ILE A 137 2.48 5.41 -12.70
CA ILE A 137 1.24 4.63 -12.69
C ILE A 137 0.37 5.03 -11.48
N TRP A 138 0.97 5.12 -10.29
CA TRP A 138 0.24 5.51 -9.09
C TRP A 138 -0.22 6.97 -9.09
N ALA A 139 0.52 7.86 -9.77
CA ALA A 139 0.08 9.24 -9.97
C ALA A 139 -1.15 9.31 -10.88
N ASN A 140 -1.13 8.54 -11.97
CA ASN A 140 -2.29 8.45 -12.86
C ASN A 140 -3.48 7.79 -12.16
N ASN A 141 -3.26 6.78 -11.31
CA ASN A 141 -4.31 6.19 -10.49
C ASN A 141 -4.98 7.24 -9.57
N ALA A 142 -4.18 8.11 -8.94
CA ALA A 142 -4.70 9.21 -8.14
C ALA A 142 -5.58 10.16 -8.95
N ASP A 143 -5.14 10.53 -10.16
CA ASP A 143 -5.91 11.37 -11.08
C ASP A 143 -7.27 10.77 -11.42
N PHE A 144 -7.28 9.51 -11.87
CA PHE A 144 -8.50 8.83 -12.24
C PHE A 144 -9.47 8.73 -11.06
N LEU A 145 -8.97 8.38 -9.88
CA LEU A 145 -9.79 8.28 -8.67
C LEU A 145 -10.35 9.63 -8.23
N SER A 146 -9.55 10.71 -8.33
CA SER A 146 -10.02 12.06 -8.02
C SER A 146 -11.12 12.53 -8.98
N VAL A 147 -10.95 12.31 -10.29
CA VAL A 147 -11.97 12.67 -11.28
C VAL A 147 -13.29 11.96 -10.98
N GLN A 148 -13.24 10.67 -10.61
CA GLN A 148 -14.45 9.92 -10.26
C GLN A 148 -15.12 10.42 -8.97
N TYR A 149 -14.34 10.92 -8.01
CA TYR A 149 -14.86 11.30 -6.70
C TYR A 149 -15.34 12.75 -6.62
N SER A 150 -14.63 13.69 -7.26
CA SER A 150 -14.93 15.14 -7.18
C SER A 150 -15.17 15.81 -8.54
N GLY A 151 -15.10 15.07 -9.65
CA GLY A 151 -15.24 15.62 -11.00
C GLY A 151 -14.04 16.45 -11.48
N THR A 152 -12.96 16.49 -10.69
CA THR A 152 -11.74 17.25 -10.99
C THR A 152 -10.51 16.35 -10.88
N PRO A 153 -9.46 16.56 -11.72
CA PRO A 153 -8.18 15.89 -11.55
C PRO A 153 -7.61 16.06 -10.14
N ALA A 154 -6.74 15.14 -9.73
CA ALA A 154 -6.21 15.19 -8.37
C ALA A 154 -5.41 16.48 -8.21
N LEU A 155 -5.77 17.28 -7.20
CA LEU A 155 -5.06 18.51 -6.82
C LEU A 155 -3.60 18.25 -6.39
N LYS A 156 -3.21 16.97 -6.31
CA LYS A 156 -1.97 16.45 -5.74
C LYS A 156 -1.22 15.45 -6.62
N THR A 157 -1.42 15.49 -7.94
CA THR A 157 -0.73 14.65 -8.92
C THR A 157 0.78 14.68 -8.83
N ASP A 158 1.34 15.88 -8.66
CA ASP A 158 2.79 16.09 -8.58
C ASP A 158 3.41 15.42 -7.36
N PHE A 159 2.61 15.13 -6.33
CA PHE A 159 3.10 14.50 -5.10
C PHE A 159 3.30 12.99 -5.21
N THR A 160 2.66 12.35 -6.17
CA THR A 160 2.89 10.92 -6.48
C THR A 160 3.99 10.78 -7.53
N ARG A 161 4.16 11.77 -8.43
CA ARG A 161 5.30 11.86 -9.37
C ARG A 161 6.62 12.24 -8.69
N TYR A 162 6.59 13.09 -7.65
CA TYR A 162 7.79 13.61 -6.98
C TYR A 162 7.89 13.31 -5.46
N LEU A 163 7.05 12.44 -4.89
CA LEU A 163 7.04 12.10 -3.45
C LEU A 163 7.02 13.35 -2.53
N CYS A 164 5.85 13.97 -2.38
CA CYS A 164 5.62 14.93 -1.28
C CYS A 164 4.17 14.83 -0.76
N ALA A 165 3.87 13.88 0.13
CA ALA A 165 2.48 13.59 0.52
C ALA A 165 1.86 14.68 1.45
N CYS A 166 0.58 14.57 1.80
CA CYS A 166 0.07 15.25 3.00
C CYS A 166 -1.16 14.53 3.55
N SER A 167 -1.04 14.03 4.79
CA SER A 167 -2.01 13.43 5.75
C SER A 167 -2.56 12.04 5.37
N ILE A 168 -2.90 11.12 6.29
CA ILE A 168 -3.67 9.83 6.10
C ILE A 168 -4.23 9.46 7.48
N LYS A 169 -5.50 9.05 7.65
CA LYS A 169 -5.98 8.49 8.93
C LYS A 169 -7.07 7.43 8.83
N SER A 170 -6.74 6.24 9.37
CA SER A 170 -7.51 5.02 9.74
C SER A 170 -7.43 3.81 8.79
N TRP A 171 -7.12 2.62 9.32
CA TRP A 171 -7.02 1.37 8.54
C TRP A 171 -7.75 0.21 9.23
N CYS A 172 -8.57 -0.53 8.48
CA CYS A 172 -8.94 -1.91 8.81
C CYS A 172 -8.07 -2.85 7.98
N THR A 173 -7.61 -3.96 8.53
CA THR A 173 -7.10 -5.07 7.72
C THR A 173 -8.10 -6.20 7.84
N TYR A 174 -8.63 -6.69 6.72
CA TYR A 174 -9.47 -7.89 6.71
C TYR A 174 -8.58 -9.04 6.24
N HIS A 175 -8.43 -10.08 7.07
CA HIS A 175 -8.01 -11.40 6.60
C HIS A 175 -9.19 -12.13 5.96
#